data_AF-A0A1Z9M6Q9-F1
#
_entry.id   AF-A0A1Z9M6Q9-F1
#
_cell.length_a   1.000
_cell.length_b   1.000
_cell.length_c   1.000
_cell.angle_alpha   90.00
_cell.angle_beta   90.00
_cell.angle_gamma   90.00
#
_symmetry.space_group_name_H-M   'P 1'
#
loop_
_entity.id
_entity.type
_entity.pdbx_description
1 polymer ?
#
loop_
_entity_poly.entity_id
_entity_poly.type
_entity_poly.pdbx_seq_one_letter_code
_entity_poly.pdbx_strand_id
1 'polypeptide(L)'
;MKINKIILSFISAVAILLSTSVVSFAKVVGDKIVLGAAISLTGKYSSNGVHTQNGYNMAVDRINSMGGVKVGGKTYKFEIIYY
;
A
#
# COMPACT_ATOMS: atom_id res chain seq x y z
N MET A 1 27.57 20.32 -36.32
CA MET A 1 27.08 20.85 -35.02
C MET A 1 25.57 20.68 -34.77
N LYS A 2 24.70 20.57 -35.78
CA LYS A 2 23.23 20.42 -35.57
C LYS A 2 22.81 19.02 -35.11
N ILE A 3 23.38 17.95 -35.66
CA ILE A 3 23.07 16.56 -35.29
C ILE A 3 23.44 16.21 -33.85
N ASN A 4 24.60 16.65 -33.35
CA ASN A 4 25.01 16.39 -31.96
C ASN A 4 24.07 17.05 -30.94
N LYS A 5 23.49 18.21 -31.27
CA LYS A 5 22.50 18.90 -30.42
C LYS A 5 21.15 18.17 -30.39
N ILE A 6 20.75 17.56 -31.51
CA ILE A 6 19.53 16.75 -31.60
C ILE A 6 19.69 15.46 -30.78
N ILE A 7 20.85 14.79 -30.89
CA ILE A 7 21.17 13.60 -30.10
C ILE A 7 21.18 13.92 -28.60
N LEU A 8 21.81 15.03 -28.22
CA LEU A 8 21.86 15.46 -26.81
C LEU A 8 20.47 15.81 -26.25
N SER A 9 19.61 16.46 -27.04
CA SER A 9 18.22 16.74 -26.68
C SER A 9 17.41 15.46 -26.47
N PHE A 10 17.61 14.46 -27.34
CA PHE A 10 16.91 13.19 -27.24
C PHE A 10 17.32 12.40 -25.98
N ILE A 11 18.62 12.40 -25.65
CA ILE A 11 19.14 11.76 -24.43
C ILE A 11 18.58 12.43 -23.17
N SER A 12 18.55 13.76 -23.13
CA SER A 12 17.99 14.50 -21.99
C SER A 12 16.49 14.26 -21.81
N ALA A 13 15.73 14.16 -22.90
CA ALA A 13 14.29 13.85 -22.82
C ALA A 13 14.03 12.44 -22.25
N VAL A 14 14.85 11.46 -22.62
CA VAL A 14 14.77 10.09 -22.08
C VAL A 14 15.15 10.09 -20.59
N ALA A 15 16.19 10.83 -20.18
CA ALA A 15 16.58 10.92 -18.77
C ALA A 15 15.50 11.54 -17.86
N ILE A 16 14.75 12.51 -18.38
CA ILE A 16 13.62 13.13 -17.66
C ILE A 16 12.44 12.16 -17.54
N LEU A 17 12.16 11.37 -18.59
CA LEU A 17 11.11 10.37 -18.57
C LEU A 17 11.40 9.21 -17.59
N LEU A 18 12.67 8.88 -17.35
CA LEU A 18 13.04 7.84 -16.37
C LEU A 18 13.01 8.34 -14.92
N SER A 19 13.15 9.65 -14.69
CA SER A 19 13.24 10.23 -13.34
C SER A 19 11.89 10.55 -12.68
N THR A 20 10.77 10.45 -13.40
CA THR A 20 9.41 10.73 -12.87
C THR A 20 8.75 9.54 -12.15
N SER A 21 9.45 8.41 -11.97
CA SER A 21 8.91 7.25 -11.24
C SER A 21 9.14 7.33 -9.72
N VAL A 22 8.76 8.44 -9.09
CA VAL A 22 8.54 8.47 -7.63
C VAL A 22 7.20 7.83 -7.30
N VAL A 23 7.12 6.51 -7.53
CA VAL A 23 5.99 5.71 -7.08
C VAL A 23 6.13 5.60 -5.57
N SER A 24 5.25 6.29 -4.83
CA SER A 24 5.13 6.11 -3.39
C SER A 24 4.67 4.67 -3.13
N PHE A 25 5.63 3.78 -2.87
CA PHE A 25 5.34 2.40 -2.53
C PHE A 25 4.93 2.33 -1.06
N ALA A 26 3.71 1.88 -0.80
CA ALA A 26 3.34 1.41 0.54
C ALA A 26 4.40 0.41 1.04
N LYS A 27 4.76 0.50 2.32
CA LYS A 27 5.75 -0.40 2.94
C LYS A 27 5.19 -1.82 3.00
N VAL A 28 5.48 -2.60 1.96
CA VAL A 28 5.27 -4.04 1.95
C VAL A 28 6.36 -4.67 2.81
N VAL A 29 5.99 -5.25 3.94
CA VAL A 29 6.90 -6.07 4.74
C VAL A 29 6.61 -7.52 4.40
N GLY A 30 7.47 -8.12 3.57
CA GLY A 30 7.31 -9.50 3.12
C GLY A 30 6.05 -9.71 2.27
N ASP A 31 5.19 -10.63 2.69
CA ASP A 31 3.94 -11.06 2.04
C ASP A 31 2.69 -10.41 2.65
N LYS A 32 2.85 -9.37 3.49
CA LYS A 32 1.74 -8.72 4.20
C LYS A 32 1.66 -7.22 3.94
N ILE A 33 0.42 -6.74 3.81
CA ILE A 33 0.06 -5.33 3.92
C ILE A 33 -0.45 -5.09 5.33
N VAL A 34 0.24 -4.24 6.08
CA VAL A 34 -0.10 -3.91 7.46
C VAL A 34 -0.89 -2.61 7.50
N LEU A 35 -2.07 -2.65 8.11
CA LEU A 35 -2.96 -1.49 8.26
C LEU A 35 -2.99 -1.07 9.73
N GLY A 36 -2.94 0.24 9.99
CA GLY A 36 -3.15 0.80 11.32
C GLY A 36 -4.61 1.23 11.52
N ALA A 37 -5.22 0.89 12.65
CA ALA A 37 -6.58 1.28 12.99
C ALA A 37 -6.64 1.85 14.41
N ALA A 38 -6.93 3.15 14.54
CA ALA A 38 -7.20 3.77 15.83
C ALA A 38 -8.64 3.45 16.25
N ILE A 39 -8.81 2.73 17.37
CA ILE A 39 -10.13 2.30 17.86
C ILE A 39 -10.27 2.55 19.35
N SER A 40 -11.41 3.13 19.74
CA SER A 40 -11.72 3.36 21.14
C SER A 40 -12.17 2.05 21.81
N LEU A 41 -11.22 1.23 22.28
CA LEU A 41 -11.53 0.02 23.05
C LEU A 41 -11.97 0.33 24.49
N THR A 42 -11.64 1.52 24.98
CA THR A 42 -12.02 2.00 26.32
C THR A 42 -12.81 3.31 26.25
N GLY A 43 -13.52 3.65 27.33
CA GLY A 43 -14.30 4.88 27.43
C GLY A 43 -15.72 4.77 26.87
N LYS A 44 -16.36 5.93 26.64
CA LYS A 44 -17.79 6.02 26.26
C LYS A 44 -18.14 5.25 24.98
N TYR A 45 -17.19 5.07 24.06
CA TYR A 45 -17.39 4.42 22.77
C TYR A 45 -16.82 3.00 22.68
N SER A 46 -16.43 2.40 23.82
CA SER A 46 -15.84 1.06 23.91
C SER A 46 -16.63 -0.02 23.17
N SER A 47 -17.95 -0.08 23.35
CA SER A 47 -18.80 -1.07 22.66
C SER A 47 -18.66 -0.97 21.13
N ASN A 48 -18.70 0.24 20.59
CA ASN A 48 -18.56 0.47 19.15
C ASN A 48 -17.12 0.16 18.66
N GLY A 49 -16.11 0.45 19.49
CA GLY A 49 -14.72 0.08 19.21
C GLY A 49 -14.53 -1.43 19.11
N VAL A 50 -15.12 -2.20 20.03
CA VAL A 50 -15.10 -3.67 20.00
C VAL A 50 -15.81 -4.22 18.77
N HIS A 51 -16.99 -3.69 18.42
CA HIS A 51 -17.68 -4.11 17.19
C HIS A 51 -16.87 -3.82 15.93
N THR A 52 -16.23 -2.65 15.87
CA THR A 52 -15.34 -2.27 14.76
C THR A 52 -14.14 -3.22 14.68
N GLN A 53 -13.48 -3.50 15.82
CA GLN A 53 -12.37 -4.44 15.88
C GLN A 53 -12.77 -5.83 15.37
N ASN A 54 -13.91 -6.34 15.83
CA ASN A 54 -14.42 -7.65 15.41
C ASN A 54 -14.74 -7.70 13.91
N GLY A 55 -15.34 -6.64 13.37
CA GLY A 55 -15.59 -6.53 11.93
C GLY A 55 -14.30 -6.51 11.11
N TYR A 56 -13.27 -5.82 11.60
CA TYR A 56 -11.95 -5.79 10.96
C TYR A 56 -11.27 -7.15 10.99
N ASN A 57 -11.28 -7.84 12.13
CA ASN A 57 -10.74 -9.21 12.24
C ASN A 57 -11.46 -10.17 11.28
N MET A 58 -12.79 -10.12 11.24
CA MET A 58 -13.59 -10.94 10.33
C MET A 58 -13.24 -10.68 8.85
N ALA A 59 -13.06 -9.41 8.48
CA ALA A 59 -12.67 -9.04 7.13
C ALA A 59 -11.27 -9.55 6.77
N VAL A 60 -10.29 -9.39 7.66
CA VAL A 60 -8.92 -9.88 7.48
C VAL A 60 -8.91 -11.40 7.32
N ASP A 61 -9.61 -12.12 8.21
CA ASP A 61 -9.70 -13.57 8.15
C ASP A 61 -10.30 -14.03 6.83
N ARG A 62 -11.41 -13.40 6.40
CA ARG A 62 -12.07 -13.72 5.14
C ARG A 62 -11.17 -13.48 3.94
N ILE A 63 -10.50 -12.33 3.88
CA ILE A 63 -9.62 -11.97 2.76
C ILE A 63 -8.43 -12.92 2.71
N ASN A 64 -7.80 -13.19 3.85
CA ASN A 64 -6.65 -14.08 3.94
C ASN A 64 -7.03 -15.53 3.60
N SER A 65 -8.24 -15.99 3.99
CA SER A 65 -8.74 -17.31 3.63
C SER A 65 -9.02 -17.45 2.13
N MET A 66 -9.30 -16.35 1.44
CA MET A 66 -9.47 -16.30 -0.02
C MET A 66 -8.14 -16.18 -0.78
N GLY A 67 -7.02 -16.24 -0.07
CA GLY A 67 -5.68 -16.14 -0.66
C GLY A 67 -5.10 -14.73 -0.62
N GLY A 68 -5.77 -13.75 -0.03
CA GLY A 68 -5.28 -12.38 0.10
C GLY A 68 -5.69 -11.46 -1.06
N VAL A 69 -4.99 -10.34 -1.22
CA VAL A 69 -5.25 -9.32 -2.25
C VAL A 69 -4.11 -9.22 -3.26
N LYS A 70 -4.46 -9.04 -4.53
CA LYS A 70 -3.47 -8.85 -5.60
C LYS A 70 -3.20 -7.37 -5.86
N VAL A 71 -1.96 -6.94 -5.64
CA VAL A 71 -1.51 -5.56 -5.88
C VAL A 71 -0.23 -5.62 -6.73
N GLY A 72 -0.24 -4.98 -7.90
CA GLY A 72 0.94 -4.95 -8.78
C GLY A 72 1.43 -6.34 -9.21
N GLY A 73 0.51 -7.29 -9.42
CA GLY A 73 0.85 -8.65 -9.84
C GLY A 73 1.25 -9.61 -8.72
N LYS A 74 1.46 -9.10 -7.49
CA LYS A 74 1.79 -9.90 -6.30
C LYS A 74 0.60 -10.02 -5.37
N THR A 75 0.52 -11.15 -4.67
CA THR A 75 -0.54 -11.42 -3.69
C THR A 75 -0.02 -11.14 -2.28
N TYR A 76 -0.83 -10.45 -1.47
CA TYR A 76 -0.51 -10.08 -0.10
C TYR A 76 -1.63 -10.46 0.86
N LYS A 77 -1.28 -10.86 2.07
CA LYS A 77 -2.22 -11.00 3.19
C LYS A 77 -2.37 -9.66 3.92
N PHE A 78 -3.50 -9.48 4.60
CA PHE A 78 -3.69 -8.34 5.51
C PHE A 78 -3.33 -8.69 6.94
N GLU A 79 -2.84 -7.68 7.65
CA GLU A 79 -2.65 -7.67 9.10
C GLU A 79 -3.06 -6.29 9.61
N ILE A 80 -3.67 -6.23 10.80
CA ILE A 80 -4.10 -4.97 11.41
C ILE A 80 -3.38 -4.78 12.73
N ILE A 81 -2.86 -3.57 12.93
CA ILE A 81 -2.36 -3.09 14.22
C ILE A 81 -3.38 -2.09 14.77
N TYR A 82 -3.86 -2.37 15.99
CA TYR A 82 -4.83 -1.52 16.67
C TYR A 82 -4.12 -0.53 17.61
N TYR A 83 -4.57 0.72 17.58
CA TYR A 83 -4.06 1.83 18.39
C TYR A 83 -5.18 2.46 19.23
#